data_AF-A0A969VHM4-F1
#
_entry.id   AF-A0A969VHM4-F1
#
_cell.length_a   1.000
_cell.length_b   1.000
_cell.length_c   1.000
_cell.angle_alpha   90.00
_cell.angle_beta   90.00
_cell.angle_gamma   90.00
#
_symmetry.space_group_name_H-M   'P 1'
#
loop_
_entity.id
_entity.type
_entity.pdbx_description
1 polymer ?
#
loop_
_entity_poly.entity_id
_entity_poly.type
_entity_poly.pdbx_seq_one_letter_code
_entity_poly.pdbx_strand_id
1 'polypeptide(L)'
;MWPYPRFIAVILCAVAPWGAAAEDFNFKRVKVGEGLPGKRITVQIDPEEQARYIAALPKVDPNPERTEEVAAPKPDGADGSPGEAPASSYAWFWDTVPPGLNDASGRFDLALTTLSRGPDGAAVRAPRLQAMQGVAETYGTEILKATIGTDVSPALVLAVIGIESAGQKDAVSHAGAVGLMQLIPATAERFGVTDSTDPAQNIKGGVAYLDWLLDEFDNDPVMALAAYNAGEGAVKANQGVPPYAETRDYVPKVLAAWQVAQGLCQSPPQLVTDPCVFKIISAGL
;
A
#
# COMPACT_ATOMS: atom_id res chain seq x y z
N MET A 1 -31.51 64.86 22.94
CA MET A 1 -30.35 65.70 22.57
C MET A 1 -29.25 65.41 23.57
N TRP A 2 -28.38 64.44 23.24
CA TRP A 2 -27.25 64.00 24.06
C TRP A 2 -26.11 63.63 23.08
N PRO A 3 -24.90 64.18 23.21
CA PRO A 3 -23.85 63.94 22.21
C PRO A 3 -23.05 62.67 22.55
N TYR A 4 -22.81 61.84 21.52
CA TYR A 4 -21.81 60.77 21.55
C TYR A 4 -20.44 61.33 21.12
N PRO A 5 -19.34 61.05 21.84
CA PRO A 5 -18.01 61.29 21.29
C PRO A 5 -17.59 60.13 20.38
N ARG A 6 -17.09 60.49 19.18
CA ARG A 6 -16.38 59.58 18.27
C ARG A 6 -14.96 59.41 18.76
N PHE A 7 -14.57 58.22 19.19
CA PHE A 7 -13.17 57.85 19.37
C PHE A 7 -12.64 57.22 18.08
N ILE A 8 -11.69 57.90 17.44
CA ILE A 8 -10.86 57.35 16.37
C ILE A 8 -9.71 56.60 17.06
N ALA A 9 -9.72 55.28 16.98
CA ALA A 9 -8.59 54.46 17.40
C ALA A 9 -7.57 54.40 16.25
N VAL A 10 -6.46 55.13 16.39
CA VAL A 10 -5.27 54.96 15.55
C VAL A 10 -4.49 53.78 16.13
N ILE A 11 -4.49 52.65 15.42
CA ILE A 11 -3.59 51.53 15.74
C ILE A 11 -2.22 51.87 15.16
N LEU A 12 -1.29 52.23 16.03
CA LEU A 12 0.14 52.30 15.73
C LEU A 12 0.69 50.87 15.57
N CYS A 13 1.04 50.48 14.35
CA CYS A 13 1.88 49.30 14.11
C CYS A 13 3.30 49.59 14.60
N ALA A 14 3.64 49.09 15.79
CA ALA A 14 5.03 48.95 16.21
C ALA A 14 5.62 47.70 15.54
N VAL A 15 6.53 47.91 14.58
CA VAL A 15 7.31 46.84 13.97
C VAL A 15 8.41 46.45 14.96
N ALA A 16 8.29 45.28 15.58
CA ALA A 16 9.36 44.73 16.39
C ALA A 16 10.47 44.20 15.44
N PRO A 17 11.74 44.59 15.60
CA PRO A 17 12.83 43.96 14.88
C PRO A 17 13.04 42.55 15.45
N TRP A 18 12.88 41.55 14.61
CA TRP A 18 13.22 40.17 14.93
C TRP A 18 14.73 40.09 15.16
N GLY A 19 15.14 40.00 16.42
CA GLY A 19 16.51 39.65 16.78
C GLY A 19 16.77 38.22 16.34
N ALA A 20 17.70 38.05 15.41
CA ALA A 20 18.26 36.76 15.05
C ALA A 20 19.04 36.22 16.26
N ALA A 21 18.47 35.25 16.98
CA ALA A 21 19.25 34.35 17.83
C ALA A 21 19.75 33.21 16.92
N ALA A 22 20.81 33.48 16.16
CA ALA A 22 21.63 32.42 15.61
C ALA A 22 22.47 31.88 16.77
N GLU A 23 22.13 30.70 17.26
CA GLU A 23 23.09 29.96 18.08
C GLU A 23 24.30 29.64 17.20
N ASP A 24 25.49 29.99 17.69
CA ASP A 24 26.75 29.80 16.99
C ASP A 24 27.03 28.30 16.75
N PHE A 25 26.57 27.76 15.61
CA PHE A 25 26.95 26.43 15.15
C PHE A 25 28.39 26.43 14.65
N ASN A 26 29.33 26.07 15.51
CA ASN A 26 30.72 25.85 15.13
C ASN A 26 30.88 24.46 14.47
N PHE A 27 30.81 24.42 13.13
CA PHE A 27 31.04 23.20 12.36
C PHE A 27 32.52 22.82 12.38
N LYS A 28 32.93 21.91 13.26
CA LYS A 28 34.16 21.15 13.04
C LYS A 28 33.91 20.14 11.91
N ARG A 29 34.45 20.40 10.72
CA ARG A 29 34.63 19.36 9.71
C ARG A 29 35.54 18.28 10.27
N VAL A 30 34.95 17.16 10.70
CA VAL A 30 35.69 15.94 10.95
C VAL A 30 36.06 15.39 9.58
N LYS A 31 37.35 15.41 9.24
CA LYS A 31 37.87 14.74 8.07
C LYS A 31 37.66 13.24 8.31
N VAL A 32 36.85 12.58 7.48
CA VAL A 32 36.72 11.12 7.52
C VAL A 32 38.12 10.55 7.32
N GLY A 33 38.62 9.81 8.32
CA GLY A 33 39.91 9.16 8.25
C GLY A 33 39.97 8.21 7.06
N GLU A 34 41.16 8.03 6.50
CA GLU A 34 41.40 7.02 5.46
C GLU A 34 40.85 5.67 5.94
N GLY A 35 40.10 5.01 5.06
CA GLY A 35 39.29 3.84 5.38
C GLY A 35 40.07 2.80 6.17
N LEU A 36 39.42 2.23 7.19
CA LEU A 36 39.93 1.08 7.92
C LEU A 36 40.30 -0.04 6.92
N PRO A 37 41.49 -0.65 7.03
CA PRO A 37 41.87 -1.74 6.15
C PRO A 37 41.05 -2.98 6.52
N GLY A 38 40.01 -3.26 5.74
CA GLY A 38 39.15 -4.43 5.90
C GLY A 38 38.23 -4.60 4.69
N LYS A 39 38.11 -5.84 4.19
CA LYS A 39 37.20 -6.17 3.10
C LYS A 39 35.76 -5.87 3.52
N ARG A 40 35.08 -4.98 2.79
CA ARG A 40 33.64 -4.85 2.85
C ARG A 40 33.03 -6.19 2.42
N ILE A 41 32.17 -6.78 3.24
CA ILE A 41 31.45 -8.00 2.86
C ILE A 41 30.29 -7.56 1.98
N THR A 42 30.53 -7.55 0.67
CA THR A 42 29.47 -7.46 -0.32
C THR A 42 28.88 -8.87 -0.46
N VAL A 43 27.72 -9.12 0.15
CA VAL A 43 26.97 -10.36 -0.12
C VAL A 43 26.25 -10.14 -1.45
N GLN A 44 26.92 -10.47 -2.56
CA GLN A 44 26.23 -10.75 -3.81
C GLN A 44 25.94 -12.25 -3.82
N ILE A 45 24.66 -12.61 -3.69
CA ILE A 45 24.24 -13.98 -3.92
C ILE A 45 24.19 -14.15 -5.44
N ASP A 46 24.95 -15.12 -5.95
CA ASP A 46 24.93 -15.49 -7.36
C ASP A 46 23.51 -16.01 -7.72
N PRO A 47 22.82 -15.41 -8.70
CA PRO A 47 21.49 -15.84 -9.12
C PRO A 47 21.41 -17.32 -9.50
N GLU A 48 22.51 -17.90 -10.03
CA GLU A 48 22.55 -19.33 -10.35
C GLU A 48 22.64 -20.21 -9.11
N GLU A 49 23.31 -19.74 -8.05
CA GLU A 49 23.45 -20.48 -6.79
C GLU A 49 22.12 -20.49 -6.02
N GLN A 50 21.37 -19.38 -6.06
CA GLN A 50 20.02 -19.29 -5.50
C GLN A 50 19.04 -20.22 -6.24
N ALA A 51 19.12 -20.28 -7.58
CA ALA A 51 18.30 -21.20 -8.38
C ALA A 51 18.63 -22.68 -8.07
N ARG A 52 19.90 -23.01 -7.83
CA ARG A 52 20.32 -24.36 -7.40
C ARG A 52 19.84 -24.68 -5.99
N TYR A 53 19.87 -23.72 -5.08
CA TYR A 53 19.38 -23.90 -3.70
C TYR A 53 17.87 -24.18 -3.68
N ILE A 54 17.09 -23.43 -4.48
CA ILE A 54 15.64 -23.63 -4.61
C ILE A 54 15.34 -24.99 -5.25
N ALA A 55 16.13 -25.42 -6.23
CA ALA A 55 15.98 -26.74 -6.87
C ALA A 55 16.36 -27.91 -5.94
N ALA A 56 17.20 -27.68 -4.94
CA ALA A 56 17.65 -28.70 -3.98
C ALA A 56 16.73 -28.87 -2.76
N LEU A 57 15.73 -27.99 -2.58
CA LEU A 57 14.76 -28.13 -1.51
C LEU A 57 13.83 -29.34 -1.78
N PRO A 58 13.51 -30.15 -0.75
CA PRO A 58 12.58 -31.25 -0.89
C PRO A 58 11.21 -30.72 -1.28
N LYS A 59 10.67 -31.19 -2.41
CA LYS A 59 9.32 -30.85 -2.84
C LYS A 59 8.32 -31.43 -1.85
N VAL A 60 7.72 -30.56 -1.05
CA VAL A 60 6.61 -30.91 -0.16
C VAL A 60 5.36 -31.02 -1.03
N ASP A 61 4.76 -32.20 -1.07
CA ASP A 61 3.46 -32.42 -1.71
C ASP A 61 2.40 -31.59 -0.95
N PRO A 62 1.66 -30.69 -1.62
CA PRO A 62 0.63 -29.88 -0.96
C PRO A 62 -0.55 -30.69 -0.41
N ASN A 63 -0.66 -31.99 -0.73
CA ASN A 63 -1.78 -32.80 -0.24
C ASN A 63 -1.49 -34.31 -0.17
N PRO A 64 -1.04 -34.86 0.98
CA PRO A 64 -0.58 -36.24 1.07
C PRO A 64 -1.67 -37.32 1.08
N GLU A 65 -2.97 -36.98 1.00
CA GLU A 65 -4.07 -37.94 1.22
C GLU A 65 -4.94 -38.28 -0.01
N ARG A 66 -4.48 -38.04 -1.26
CA ARG A 66 -5.21 -38.54 -2.44
C ARG A 66 -4.60 -39.82 -2.99
N THR A 67 -4.96 -40.95 -2.40
CA THR A 67 -4.82 -42.26 -3.04
C THR A 67 -5.95 -42.51 -4.04
N GLU A 68 -5.57 -43.11 -5.16
CA GLU A 68 -6.37 -43.68 -6.26
C GLU A 68 -6.70 -42.79 -7.47
N GLU A 69 -6.23 -43.32 -8.60
CA GLU A 69 -6.27 -42.85 -9.96
C GLU A 69 -7.71 -42.88 -10.50
N VAL A 70 -8.29 -41.69 -10.74
CA VAL A 70 -9.47 -41.54 -11.59
C VAL A 70 -9.12 -40.53 -12.67
N ALA A 71 -8.97 -41.03 -13.90
CA ALA A 71 -8.77 -40.20 -15.08
C ALA A 71 -9.91 -39.16 -15.18
N ALA A 72 -9.55 -37.88 -15.16
CA ALA A 72 -10.49 -36.81 -15.43
C ALA A 72 -11.03 -36.94 -16.87
N PRO A 73 -12.34 -36.76 -17.11
CA PRO A 73 -12.88 -36.79 -18.46
C PRO A 73 -12.30 -35.61 -19.26
N LYS A 74 -11.81 -35.89 -20.46
CA LYS A 74 -11.43 -34.86 -21.43
C LYS A 74 -12.68 -34.03 -21.77
N PRO A 75 -12.58 -32.69 -21.81
CA PRO A 75 -13.58 -31.91 -22.52
C PRO A 75 -13.39 -32.17 -24.01
N ASP A 76 -14.40 -32.77 -24.63
CA ASP A 76 -14.47 -32.86 -26.09
C ASP A 76 -14.78 -31.45 -26.65
N GLY A 77 -13.92 -31.00 -27.56
CA GLY A 77 -14.11 -29.80 -28.38
C GLY A 77 -13.27 -28.59 -27.95
N ALA A 78 -12.01 -28.53 -28.40
CA ALA A 78 -11.21 -27.30 -28.38
C ALA A 78 -10.15 -27.32 -29.48
N ASP A 79 -10.59 -27.12 -30.71
CA ASP A 79 -9.88 -26.36 -31.72
C ASP A 79 -9.84 -24.89 -31.27
N GLY A 80 -8.76 -24.51 -30.57
CA GLY A 80 -8.56 -23.14 -30.10
C GLY A 80 -7.09 -22.89 -29.73
N SER A 81 -6.46 -21.95 -30.42
CA SER A 81 -5.17 -21.33 -30.09
C SER A 81 -5.11 -20.84 -28.64
N PRO A 82 -3.92 -20.56 -28.07
CA PRO A 82 -3.80 -20.06 -26.69
C PRO A 82 -4.64 -18.78 -26.54
N GLY A 83 -5.68 -18.85 -25.71
CA GLY A 83 -6.60 -17.73 -25.48
C GLY A 83 -5.89 -16.55 -24.83
N GLU A 84 -6.18 -15.35 -25.33
CA GLU A 84 -5.75 -14.07 -24.77
C GLU A 84 -6.16 -13.97 -23.30
N ALA A 85 -5.27 -13.45 -22.43
CA ALA A 85 -5.56 -13.29 -21.01
C ALA A 85 -6.85 -12.45 -20.83
N PRO A 86 -7.70 -12.80 -19.85
CA PRO A 86 -8.96 -12.08 -19.65
C PRO A 86 -8.68 -10.59 -19.41
N ALA A 87 -9.51 -9.72 -19.98
CA ALA A 87 -9.39 -8.28 -19.78
C ALA A 87 -9.77 -7.88 -18.34
N SER A 88 -9.15 -6.82 -17.81
CA SER A 88 -9.50 -6.21 -16.52
C SER A 88 -10.97 -5.78 -16.52
N SER A 89 -11.68 -6.05 -15.43
CA SER A 89 -13.07 -5.61 -15.21
C SER A 89 -13.20 -4.09 -15.19
N TYR A 90 -12.11 -3.40 -14.88
CA TYR A 90 -11.99 -1.94 -14.83
C TYR A 90 -11.07 -1.40 -15.94
N ALA A 91 -11.04 -2.02 -17.12
CA ALA A 91 -10.24 -1.53 -18.25
C ALA A 91 -10.48 -0.03 -18.55
N TRP A 92 -11.73 0.43 -18.46
CA TRP A 92 -12.13 1.83 -18.66
C TRP A 92 -11.44 2.84 -17.72
N PHE A 93 -11.00 2.40 -16.53
CA PHE A 93 -10.26 3.27 -15.60
C PHE A 93 -8.90 3.66 -16.21
N TRP A 94 -8.25 2.71 -16.88
CA TRP A 94 -6.93 2.88 -17.49
C TRP A 94 -6.96 3.62 -18.82
N ASP A 95 -8.14 3.82 -19.42
CA ASP A 95 -8.31 4.72 -20.56
C ASP A 95 -8.12 6.21 -20.16
N THR A 96 -8.28 6.51 -18.86
CA THR A 96 -8.13 7.87 -18.32
C THR A 96 -6.88 8.01 -17.46
N VAL A 97 -6.61 7.02 -16.60
CA VAL A 97 -5.49 7.06 -15.64
C VAL A 97 -4.25 6.47 -16.29
N PRO A 98 -3.17 7.24 -16.47
CA PRO A 98 -1.99 6.75 -17.18
C PRO A 98 -1.26 5.68 -16.34
N PRO A 99 -0.98 4.49 -16.90
CA PRO A 99 -0.32 3.41 -16.17
C PRO A 99 1.20 3.54 -16.17
N GLY A 100 1.80 4.48 -16.91
CA GLY A 100 3.24 4.61 -17.07
C GLY A 100 3.94 5.14 -15.82
N LEU A 101 5.15 4.66 -15.53
CA LEU A 101 5.93 5.07 -14.36
C LEU A 101 6.19 6.59 -14.34
N ASN A 102 6.42 7.19 -15.51
CA ASN A 102 6.77 8.61 -15.66
C ASN A 102 5.57 9.57 -15.63
N ASP A 103 4.34 9.06 -15.53
CA ASP A 103 3.11 9.85 -15.59
C ASP A 103 2.53 10.16 -14.18
N ALA A 104 3.40 10.28 -13.17
CA ALA A 104 2.99 10.37 -11.77
C ALA A 104 2.26 11.68 -11.40
N SER A 105 2.62 12.80 -12.03
CA SER A 105 2.10 14.13 -11.65
C SER A 105 0.59 14.24 -11.81
N GLY A 106 -0.13 14.48 -10.71
CA GLY A 106 -1.59 14.63 -10.68
C GLY A 106 -2.38 13.33 -10.93
N ARG A 107 -1.68 12.20 -11.09
CA ARG A 107 -2.31 10.89 -11.36
C ARG A 107 -3.21 10.44 -10.22
N PHE A 108 -2.81 10.68 -8.97
CA PHE A 108 -3.59 10.25 -7.82
C PHE A 108 -4.98 10.91 -7.79
N ASP A 109 -5.05 12.23 -7.91
CA ASP A 109 -6.33 12.96 -7.98
C ASP A 109 -7.17 12.51 -9.19
N LEU A 110 -6.52 12.34 -10.35
CA LEU A 110 -7.19 11.84 -11.54
C LEU A 110 -7.77 10.44 -11.30
N ALA A 111 -7.01 9.56 -10.66
CA ALA A 111 -7.44 8.21 -10.32
C ALA A 111 -8.68 8.24 -9.41
N LEU A 112 -8.63 9.02 -8.32
CA LEU A 112 -9.75 9.13 -7.37
C LEU A 112 -11.03 9.66 -8.03
N THR A 113 -10.92 10.66 -8.91
CA THR A 113 -12.10 11.20 -9.61
C THR A 113 -12.64 10.27 -10.68
N THR A 114 -11.80 9.38 -11.23
CA THR A 114 -12.18 8.41 -12.26
C THR A 114 -13.01 7.26 -11.68
N LEU A 115 -12.81 6.88 -10.42
CA LEU A 115 -13.46 5.71 -9.79
C LEU A 115 -15.00 5.66 -9.94
N SER A 116 -15.67 6.81 -10.02
CA SER A 116 -17.13 6.93 -10.17
C SER A 116 -17.60 7.47 -11.52
N ARG A 117 -16.71 7.54 -12.52
CA ARG A 117 -16.97 8.14 -13.84
C ARG A 117 -16.84 7.11 -14.97
N GLY A 118 -17.14 5.85 -14.68
CA GLY A 118 -17.12 4.81 -15.70
C GLY A 118 -18.23 4.98 -16.75
N PRO A 119 -18.06 4.37 -17.93
CA PRO A 119 -19.06 4.41 -19.00
C PRO A 119 -20.39 3.83 -18.53
N ASP A 120 -21.50 4.35 -19.06
CA ASP A 120 -22.86 3.91 -18.74
C ASP A 120 -23.21 3.90 -17.23
N GLY A 121 -22.55 4.77 -16.46
CA GLY A 121 -22.74 4.87 -15.01
C GLY A 121 -21.99 3.80 -14.21
N ALA A 122 -21.05 3.08 -14.83
CA ALA A 122 -20.17 2.15 -14.13
C ALA A 122 -19.33 2.86 -13.07
N ALA A 123 -19.07 2.14 -11.97
CA ALA A 123 -18.22 2.61 -10.89
C ALA A 123 -17.43 1.43 -10.31
N VAL A 124 -16.26 1.73 -9.75
CA VAL A 124 -15.46 0.74 -9.04
C VAL A 124 -16.16 0.37 -7.73
N ARG A 125 -16.32 -0.92 -7.48
CA ARG A 125 -17.02 -1.40 -6.29
C ARG A 125 -16.09 -1.34 -5.08
N ALA A 126 -16.46 -0.57 -4.07
CA ALA A 126 -15.78 -0.52 -2.78
C ALA A 126 -16.42 -1.47 -1.74
N PRO A 127 -15.67 -1.87 -0.70
CA PRO A 127 -16.24 -2.47 0.51
C PRO A 127 -17.30 -1.57 1.16
N ARG A 128 -18.29 -2.18 1.82
CA ARG A 128 -19.33 -1.41 2.52
C ARG A 128 -18.74 -0.72 3.75
N LEU A 129 -19.24 0.49 4.06
CA LEU A 129 -18.81 1.26 5.23
C LEU A 129 -18.85 0.44 6.53
N GLN A 130 -19.96 -0.28 6.78
CA GLN A 130 -20.12 -1.11 7.97
C GLN A 130 -19.05 -2.21 8.09
N ALA A 131 -18.64 -2.81 6.97
CA ALA A 131 -17.59 -3.82 6.98
C ALA A 131 -16.24 -3.20 7.34
N MET A 132 -15.92 -2.05 6.75
CA MET A 132 -14.69 -1.31 7.05
C MET A 132 -14.65 -0.81 8.50
N GLN A 133 -15.81 -0.41 9.05
CA GLN A 133 -15.94 -0.07 10.48
C GLN A 133 -15.62 -1.27 11.37
N GLY A 134 -16.16 -2.46 11.08
CA GLY A 134 -15.86 -3.66 11.86
C GLY A 134 -14.38 -4.04 11.85
N VAL A 135 -13.70 -3.91 10.70
CA VAL A 135 -12.25 -4.12 10.61
C VAL A 135 -11.49 -3.09 11.44
N ALA A 136 -11.86 -1.81 11.34
CA ALA A 136 -11.22 -0.74 12.11
C ALA A 136 -11.47 -0.89 13.62
N GLU A 137 -12.65 -1.34 14.04
CA GLU A 137 -12.97 -1.61 15.46
C GLU A 137 -12.12 -2.76 16.01
N THR A 138 -11.88 -3.78 15.19
CA THR A 138 -11.13 -4.97 15.61
C THR A 138 -9.63 -4.73 15.63
N TYR A 139 -9.08 -4.07 14.60
CA TYR A 139 -7.62 -3.99 14.36
C TYR A 139 -7.07 -2.55 14.33
N GLY A 140 -7.90 -1.54 14.59
CA GLY A 140 -7.51 -0.15 14.43
C GLY A 140 -6.33 0.25 15.33
N THR A 141 -6.19 -0.36 16.50
CA THR A 141 -5.05 -0.11 17.39
C THR A 141 -3.74 -0.66 16.80
N GLU A 142 -3.77 -1.86 16.24
CA GLU A 142 -2.64 -2.51 15.56
C GLU A 142 -2.25 -1.74 14.30
N ILE A 143 -3.23 -1.29 13.51
CA ILE A 143 -3.02 -0.43 12.35
C ILE A 143 -2.32 0.87 12.77
N LEU A 144 -2.86 1.58 13.77
CA LEU A 144 -2.26 2.84 14.25
C LEU A 144 -0.84 2.64 14.76
N LYS A 145 -0.57 1.57 15.52
CA LYS A 145 0.77 1.27 16.02
C LYS A 145 1.75 0.97 14.88
N ALA A 146 1.31 0.23 13.87
CA ALA A 146 2.16 -0.18 12.76
C ALA A 146 2.57 0.98 11.85
N THR A 147 1.75 2.03 11.73
CA THR A 147 2.03 3.17 10.86
C THR A 147 2.85 4.29 11.53
N ILE A 148 3.17 4.18 12.83
CA ILE A 148 3.97 5.20 13.52
C ILE A 148 5.39 5.23 12.91
N GLY A 149 5.80 6.39 12.43
CA GLY A 149 7.13 6.60 11.86
C GLY A 149 7.29 6.09 10.42
N THR A 150 6.17 5.84 9.73
CA THR A 150 6.11 5.46 8.31
C THR A 150 5.35 6.52 7.52
N ASP A 151 5.50 6.51 6.19
CA ASP A 151 4.70 7.32 5.27
C ASP A 151 3.43 6.58 4.79
N VAL A 152 2.88 5.70 5.63
CA VAL A 152 1.67 4.92 5.32
C VAL A 152 0.49 5.40 6.17
N SER A 153 -0.58 5.89 5.54
CA SER A 153 -1.80 6.27 6.25
C SER A 153 -2.52 5.05 6.84
N PRO A 154 -3.02 5.12 8.09
CA PRO A 154 -3.95 4.12 8.64
C PRO A 154 -5.14 3.83 7.72
N ALA A 155 -5.64 4.83 7.00
CA ALA A 155 -6.72 4.65 6.04
C ALA A 155 -6.30 3.77 4.84
N LEU A 156 -5.04 3.88 4.38
CA LEU A 156 -4.50 3.04 3.32
C LEU A 156 -4.37 1.59 3.79
N VAL A 157 -3.85 1.37 5.00
CA VAL A 157 -3.75 0.02 5.59
C VAL A 157 -5.12 -0.63 5.70
N LEU A 158 -6.11 0.10 6.22
CA LEU A 158 -7.48 -0.39 6.33
C LEU A 158 -8.07 -0.73 4.95
N ALA A 159 -7.81 0.09 3.94
CA ALA A 159 -8.24 -0.17 2.57
C ALA A 159 -7.64 -1.45 1.98
N VAL A 160 -6.33 -1.64 2.17
CA VAL A 160 -5.62 -2.86 1.75
C VAL A 160 -6.20 -4.09 2.45
N ILE A 161 -6.35 -4.08 3.78
CA ILE A 161 -6.98 -5.20 4.53
C ILE A 161 -8.39 -5.50 4.01
N GLY A 162 -9.17 -4.45 3.71
CA GLY A 162 -10.53 -4.59 3.19
C GLY A 162 -10.61 -5.29 1.83
N ILE A 163 -9.58 -5.13 0.98
CA ILE A 163 -9.50 -5.79 -0.33
C ILE A 163 -8.86 -7.16 -0.24
N GLU A 164 -7.81 -7.31 0.58
CA GLU A 164 -7.00 -8.52 0.66
C GLU A 164 -7.72 -9.67 1.38
N SER A 165 -8.33 -9.40 2.53
CA SER A 165 -8.89 -10.46 3.39
C SER A 165 -10.30 -10.18 3.88
N ALA A 166 -10.80 -8.95 3.66
CA ALA A 166 -12.01 -8.44 4.30
C ALA A 166 -11.97 -8.54 5.84
N GLY A 167 -10.77 -8.52 6.44
CA GLY A 167 -10.56 -8.64 7.90
C GLY A 167 -10.39 -10.06 8.43
N GLN A 168 -10.32 -11.07 7.56
CA GLN A 168 -10.10 -12.47 7.93
C GLN A 168 -8.61 -12.73 8.19
N LYS A 169 -8.23 -12.82 9.46
CA LYS A 169 -6.82 -13.00 9.88
C LYS A 169 -6.21 -14.35 9.51
N ASP A 170 -7.04 -15.34 9.17
CA ASP A 170 -6.69 -16.69 8.77
C ASP A 170 -6.92 -16.94 7.27
N ALA A 171 -7.17 -15.89 6.49
CA ALA A 171 -7.31 -15.99 5.04
C ALA A 171 -6.04 -16.53 4.39
N VAL A 172 -6.19 -17.48 3.48
CA VAL A 172 -5.12 -18.05 2.67
C VAL A 172 -5.53 -18.01 1.20
N SER A 173 -4.72 -17.38 0.34
CA SER A 173 -4.96 -17.37 -1.11
C SER A 173 -4.45 -18.64 -1.78
N HIS A 174 -4.88 -18.87 -3.03
CA HIS A 174 -4.38 -19.94 -3.87
C HIS A 174 -2.87 -19.82 -4.16
N ALA A 175 -2.32 -18.59 -4.10
CA ALA A 175 -0.90 -18.31 -4.27
C ALA A 175 -0.09 -18.46 -2.97
N GLY A 176 -0.75 -18.81 -1.85
CA GLY A 176 -0.11 -18.98 -0.55
C GLY A 176 0.09 -17.66 0.22
N ALA A 177 -0.58 -16.58 -0.17
CA ALA A 177 -0.61 -15.36 0.61
C ALA A 177 -1.45 -15.57 1.88
N VAL A 178 -1.00 -15.05 3.03
CA VAL A 178 -1.63 -15.34 4.34
C VAL A 178 -1.94 -14.07 5.12
N GLY A 179 -3.08 -14.11 5.82
CA GLY A 179 -3.44 -13.14 6.85
C GLY A 179 -4.15 -11.90 6.34
N LEU A 180 -4.21 -10.89 7.21
CA LEU A 180 -5.01 -9.67 6.99
C LEU A 180 -4.60 -8.88 5.74
N MET A 181 -3.30 -8.78 5.50
CA MET A 181 -2.69 -8.04 4.40
C MET A 181 -2.14 -8.96 3.30
N GLN A 182 -2.48 -10.26 3.35
CA GLN A 182 -2.14 -11.27 2.34
C GLN A 182 -0.66 -11.23 1.92
N LEU A 183 0.23 -11.46 2.88
CA LEU A 183 1.67 -11.53 2.59
C LEU A 183 2.02 -12.93 2.09
N ILE A 184 2.69 -13.02 0.94
CA ILE A 184 3.33 -14.27 0.50
C ILE A 184 4.52 -14.60 1.40
N PRO A 185 4.93 -15.87 1.55
CA PRO A 185 5.95 -16.27 2.52
C PRO A 185 7.28 -15.54 2.39
N ALA A 186 7.75 -15.30 1.16
CA ALA A 186 9.00 -14.57 0.93
C ALA A 186 8.92 -13.09 1.39
N THR A 187 7.77 -12.45 1.20
CA THR A 187 7.53 -11.08 1.69
C THR A 187 7.40 -11.06 3.21
N ALA A 188 6.67 -12.01 3.79
CA ALA A 188 6.54 -12.16 5.23
C ALA A 188 7.93 -12.31 5.89
N GLU A 189 8.80 -13.17 5.36
CA GLU A 189 10.17 -13.35 5.83
C GLU A 189 10.99 -12.05 5.70
N ARG A 190 10.98 -11.41 4.52
CA ARG A 190 11.70 -10.15 4.25
C ARG A 190 11.33 -9.05 5.25
N PHE A 191 10.08 -9.00 5.68
CA PHE A 191 9.56 -7.97 6.60
C PHE A 191 9.32 -8.47 8.03
N GLY A 192 9.97 -9.59 8.41
CA GLY A 192 10.08 -10.03 9.80
C GLY A 192 8.80 -10.61 10.41
N VAL A 193 7.90 -11.15 9.58
CA VAL A 193 6.67 -11.83 10.01
C VAL A 193 6.96 -13.31 10.19
N THR A 194 6.90 -13.79 11.44
CA THR A 194 7.12 -15.21 11.77
C THR A 194 5.83 -16.01 11.84
N ASP A 195 4.71 -15.36 12.17
CA ASP A 195 3.37 -15.92 12.09
C ASP A 195 2.47 -14.95 11.31
N SER A 196 2.09 -15.35 10.08
CA SER A 196 1.25 -14.51 9.22
C SER A 196 -0.23 -14.53 9.62
N THR A 197 -0.65 -15.40 10.54
CA THR A 197 -2.03 -15.43 11.07
C THR A 197 -2.20 -14.59 12.34
N ASP A 198 -1.09 -14.12 12.93
CA ASP A 198 -1.07 -13.13 13.99
C ASP A 198 -1.34 -11.73 13.41
N PRO A 199 -2.46 -11.07 13.79
CA PRO A 199 -2.83 -9.78 13.23
C PRO A 199 -1.75 -8.70 13.40
N ALA A 200 -1.09 -8.65 14.56
CA ALA A 200 -0.13 -7.60 14.85
C ALA A 200 1.15 -7.77 14.00
N GLN A 201 1.66 -8.99 13.86
CA GLN A 201 2.79 -9.29 12.99
C GLN A 201 2.44 -9.04 11.53
N ASN A 202 1.30 -9.56 11.05
CA ASN A 202 0.91 -9.44 9.65
C ASN A 202 0.68 -7.97 9.23
N ILE A 203 0.00 -7.18 10.07
CA ILE A 203 -0.19 -5.74 9.84
C ILE A 203 1.16 -5.03 9.85
N LYS A 204 2.02 -5.28 10.86
CA LYS A 204 3.34 -4.63 10.93
C LYS A 204 4.19 -4.92 9.69
N GLY A 205 4.24 -6.18 9.25
CA GLY A 205 4.99 -6.57 8.06
C GLY A 205 4.41 -5.96 6.78
N GLY A 206 3.09 -5.95 6.63
CA GLY A 206 2.43 -5.38 5.47
C GLY A 206 2.57 -3.85 5.39
N VAL A 207 2.54 -3.15 6.53
CA VAL A 207 2.84 -1.71 6.59
C VAL A 207 4.29 -1.44 6.23
N ALA A 208 5.24 -2.20 6.77
CA ALA A 208 6.65 -2.05 6.40
C ALA A 208 6.90 -2.30 4.91
N TYR A 209 6.16 -3.23 4.31
CA TYR A 209 6.22 -3.47 2.87
C TYR A 209 5.63 -2.31 2.05
N LEU A 210 4.45 -1.80 2.43
CA LEU A 210 3.85 -0.62 1.79
C LEU A 210 4.72 0.62 1.89
N ASP A 211 5.31 0.88 3.06
CA ASP A 211 6.22 2.00 3.29
C ASP A 211 7.43 1.93 2.36
N TRP A 212 8.06 0.76 2.27
CA TRP A 212 9.15 0.51 1.35
C TRP A 212 8.75 0.70 -0.12
N LEU A 213 7.55 0.29 -0.51
CA LEU A 213 7.04 0.48 -1.86
C LEU A 213 6.72 1.95 -2.17
N LEU A 214 6.18 2.70 -1.22
CA LEU A 214 5.94 4.13 -1.39
C LEU A 214 7.26 4.87 -1.58
N ASP A 215 8.28 4.57 -0.78
CA ASP A 215 9.64 5.13 -0.97
C ASP A 215 10.23 4.76 -2.34
N GLU A 216 10.13 3.48 -2.73
CA GLU A 216 10.65 2.99 -4.02
C GLU A 216 10.01 3.65 -5.25
N PHE A 217 8.75 4.09 -5.13
CA PHE A 217 8.00 4.68 -6.23
C PHE A 217 7.65 6.16 -6.00
N ASP A 218 8.51 6.90 -5.29
CA ASP A 218 8.41 8.35 -5.09
C ASP A 218 7.04 8.80 -4.54
N ASN A 219 6.49 8.03 -3.60
CA ASN A 219 5.17 8.19 -3.00
C ASN A 219 3.99 8.13 -4.00
N ASP A 220 4.17 7.49 -5.16
CA ASP A 220 3.08 7.26 -6.11
C ASP A 220 2.18 6.09 -5.67
N PRO A 221 0.91 6.34 -5.29
CA PRO A 221 0.05 5.29 -4.75
C PRO A 221 -0.36 4.26 -5.81
N VAL A 222 -0.45 4.66 -7.08
CA VAL A 222 -0.83 3.75 -8.18
C VAL A 222 0.30 2.73 -8.39
N MET A 223 1.56 3.19 -8.36
CA MET A 223 2.72 2.30 -8.50
C MET A 223 2.91 1.42 -7.28
N ALA A 224 2.83 1.99 -6.08
CA ALA A 224 2.99 1.21 -4.85
C ALA A 224 1.92 0.11 -4.74
N LEU A 225 0.66 0.41 -5.05
CA LEU A 225 -0.41 -0.61 -5.03
C LEU A 225 -0.26 -1.65 -6.14
N ALA A 226 0.18 -1.26 -7.33
CA ALA A 226 0.48 -2.20 -8.40
C ALA A 226 1.62 -3.15 -8.01
N ALA A 227 2.68 -2.62 -7.39
CA ALA A 227 3.81 -3.39 -6.91
C ALA A 227 3.46 -4.25 -5.69
N TYR A 228 2.55 -3.82 -4.83
CA TYR A 228 2.08 -4.63 -3.71
C TYR A 228 1.44 -5.94 -4.21
N ASN A 229 0.61 -5.85 -5.27
CA ASN A 229 -0.07 -7.01 -5.85
C ASN A 229 0.81 -7.82 -6.82
N ALA A 230 1.57 -7.16 -7.71
CA ALA A 230 2.31 -7.84 -8.78
C ALA A 230 3.81 -8.05 -8.49
N GLY A 231 4.32 -7.44 -7.41
CA GLY A 231 5.75 -7.30 -7.13
C GLY A 231 6.37 -6.08 -7.82
N GLU A 232 7.34 -5.46 -7.15
CA GLU A 232 8.09 -4.29 -7.64
C GLU A 232 8.82 -4.57 -8.96
N GLY A 233 9.28 -5.80 -9.15
CA GLY A 233 10.01 -6.23 -10.34
C GLY A 233 9.13 -6.19 -11.59
N ALA A 234 7.85 -6.56 -11.45
CA ALA A 234 6.90 -6.51 -12.56
C ALA A 234 6.61 -5.06 -12.98
N VAL A 235 6.44 -4.15 -12.02
CA VAL A 235 6.22 -2.72 -12.30
C VAL A 235 7.43 -2.11 -13.00
N LYS A 236 8.64 -2.38 -12.50
CA LYS A 236 9.89 -1.90 -13.12
C LYS A 236 10.10 -2.46 -14.53
N ALA A 237 9.85 -3.76 -14.72
CA ALA A 237 10.00 -4.41 -16.03
C ALA A 237 9.01 -3.86 -17.08
N ASN A 238 7.80 -3.48 -16.64
CA ASN A 238 6.77 -2.92 -17.52
C ASN A 238 6.83 -1.38 -17.63
N GLN A 239 7.76 -0.72 -16.93
CA GLN A 239 7.85 0.74 -16.85
C GLN A 239 6.51 1.37 -16.44
N GLY A 240 5.79 0.73 -15.50
CA GLY A 240 4.44 1.11 -15.11
C GLY A 240 3.60 -0.07 -14.62
N VAL A 241 2.29 0.14 -14.48
CA VAL A 241 1.35 -0.91 -14.06
C VAL A 241 1.33 -2.04 -15.10
N PRO A 242 1.69 -3.28 -14.73
CA PRO A 242 1.75 -4.39 -15.67
C PRO A 242 0.38 -4.67 -16.29
N PRO A 243 0.32 -5.24 -17.51
CA PRO A 243 -0.93 -5.60 -18.18
C PRO A 243 -1.58 -6.87 -17.59
N TYR A 244 -1.46 -7.08 -16.28
CA TYR A 244 -2.12 -8.17 -15.57
C TYR A 244 -3.52 -7.72 -15.16
N ALA A 245 -4.54 -8.46 -15.58
CA ALA A 245 -5.92 -8.11 -15.30
C ALA A 245 -6.21 -7.99 -13.80
N GLU A 246 -5.61 -8.87 -13.00
CA GLU A 246 -5.71 -8.84 -11.54
C GLU A 246 -5.17 -7.51 -10.98
N THR A 247 -3.94 -7.13 -11.34
CA THR A 247 -3.30 -5.89 -10.85
C THR A 247 -4.04 -4.65 -11.33
N ARG A 248 -4.49 -4.65 -12.59
CA ARG A 248 -5.30 -3.58 -13.17
C ARG A 248 -6.68 -3.45 -12.53
N ASP A 249 -7.21 -4.53 -11.97
CA ASP A 249 -8.42 -4.50 -11.16
C ASP A 249 -8.13 -4.12 -9.70
N TYR A 250 -6.98 -4.52 -9.17
CA TYR A 250 -6.58 -4.34 -7.78
C TYR A 250 -6.42 -2.87 -7.40
N VAL A 251 -5.63 -2.12 -8.18
CA VAL A 251 -5.33 -0.71 -7.89
C VAL A 251 -6.61 0.14 -7.72
N PRO A 252 -7.56 0.17 -8.70
CA PRO A 252 -8.77 0.95 -8.51
C PRO A 252 -9.63 0.46 -7.34
N LYS A 253 -9.68 -0.86 -7.06
CA LYS A 253 -10.42 -1.39 -5.89
C LYS A 253 -9.87 -0.86 -4.57
N VAL A 254 -8.54 -0.85 -4.40
CA VAL A 254 -7.92 -0.33 -3.17
C VAL A 254 -8.13 1.18 -3.05
N LEU A 255 -8.01 1.95 -4.14
CA LEU A 255 -8.30 3.39 -4.12
C LEU A 255 -9.76 3.69 -3.76
N ALA A 256 -10.70 2.89 -4.26
CA ALA A 256 -12.12 3.00 -3.87
C ALA A 256 -12.35 2.62 -2.40
N ALA A 257 -11.68 1.58 -1.90
CA ALA A 257 -11.70 1.22 -0.48
C ALA A 257 -11.08 2.32 0.39
N TRP A 258 -10.03 2.99 -0.07
CA TRP A 258 -9.39 4.11 0.62
C TRP A 258 -10.33 5.32 0.74
N GLN A 259 -11.13 5.64 -0.29
CA GLN A 259 -12.15 6.69 -0.19
C GLN A 259 -13.19 6.40 0.91
N VAL A 260 -13.51 5.13 1.15
CA VAL A 260 -14.38 4.72 2.26
C VAL A 260 -13.63 4.84 3.60
N ALA A 261 -12.39 4.34 3.66
CA ALA A 261 -11.56 4.32 4.87
C ALA A 261 -11.23 5.73 5.38
N GLN A 262 -10.90 6.69 4.51
CA GLN A 262 -10.61 8.07 4.91
C GLN A 262 -11.81 8.74 5.61
N GLY A 263 -13.04 8.36 5.26
CA GLY A 263 -14.26 8.87 5.90
C GLY A 263 -14.42 8.40 7.36
N LEU A 264 -13.73 7.32 7.73
CA LEU A 264 -13.67 6.80 9.10
C LEU A 264 -12.66 7.52 9.98
N CYS A 265 -11.75 8.30 9.40
CA CYS A 265 -10.81 9.13 10.14
C CYS A 265 -11.49 10.36 10.74
N GLN A 266 -11.02 10.82 11.91
CA GLN A 266 -11.47 12.06 12.55
C GLN A 266 -11.24 13.28 11.66
N SER A 267 -10.03 13.36 11.10
CA SER A 267 -9.67 14.28 10.02
C SER A 267 -9.35 13.42 8.80
N PRO A 268 -10.17 13.49 7.73
CA PRO A 268 -9.92 12.70 6.53
C PRO A 268 -8.58 13.08 5.88
N PRO A 269 -7.64 12.13 5.70
CA PRO A 269 -6.39 12.38 4.99
C PRO A 269 -6.65 12.82 3.54
N GLN A 270 -5.76 13.63 2.95
CA GLN A 270 -5.82 14.00 1.53
C GLN A 270 -4.95 13.10 0.67
N LEU A 271 -3.83 12.62 1.22
CA LEU A 271 -2.91 11.70 0.59
C LEU A 271 -2.91 10.35 1.31
N VAL A 272 -2.47 9.29 0.62
CA VAL A 272 -2.31 7.96 1.25
C VAL A 272 -1.14 7.91 2.23
N THR A 273 -0.33 8.97 2.29
CA THR A 273 0.77 9.17 3.24
C THR A 273 0.36 10.00 4.45
N ASP A 274 -0.81 10.66 4.40
CA ASP A 274 -1.24 11.52 5.49
C ASP A 274 -1.69 10.68 6.71
N PRO A 275 -1.23 11.00 7.93
CA PRO A 275 -1.65 10.28 9.12
C PRO A 275 -3.13 10.54 9.41
N CYS A 276 -3.79 9.57 10.03
CA CYS A 276 -5.16 9.75 10.50
C CYS A 276 -5.42 8.94 11.79
N VAL A 277 -6.45 9.31 12.55
CA VAL A 277 -6.95 8.51 13.67
C VAL A 277 -8.40 8.17 13.41
N PHE A 278 -8.79 6.91 13.55
CA PHE A 278 -10.17 6.48 13.33
C PHE A 278 -11.11 7.02 14.42
N LYS A 279 -12.31 7.46 14.02
CA LYS A 279 -13.36 8.02 14.90
C LYS A 279 -13.73 7.10 16.06
N ILE A 280 -13.77 5.81 15.78
CA ILE A 280 -14.10 4.74 16.72
C ILE A 280 -13.12 4.62 17.90
N ILE A 281 -11.84 4.94 17.71
CA ILE A 281 -10.81 4.85 18.75
C ILE A 281 -10.91 6.06 19.70
N SER A 282 -11.37 7.21 19.20
CA SER A 282 -11.57 8.40 20.03
C SER A 282 -12.83 8.37 20.89
N ALA A 283 -13.78 7.46 20.62
CA ALA A 283 -15.03 7.34 21.37
C ALA A 283 -14.90 6.49 22.65
N GLY A 284 -13.73 5.88 22.88
CA GLY A 284 -13.44 4.99 24.00
C GLY A 284 -12.29 5.46 24.92
N LEU A 285 -11.89 6.73 24.84
CA LEU A 285 -10.99 7.41 25.79
C LEU A 285 -11.71 8.50 26.57
#